data_AF-A0A382HK93-F1
#
_entry.id   AF-A0A382HK93-F1
#
_cell.length_a   1.000
_cell.length_b   1.000
_cell.length_c   1.000
_cell.angle_alpha   90.00
_cell.angle_beta   90.00
_cell.angle_gamma   90.00
#
_symmetry.space_group_name_H-M   'P 1'
#
loop_
_entity.id
_entity.type
_entity.pdbx_description
1 polymer ?
#
loop_
_entity_poly.entity_id
_entity_poly.type
_entity_poly.pdbx_seq_one_letter_code
_entity_poly.pdbx_strand_id
1 'polypeptide(L)' 'MKFGLFYEHQIPRPWKDGDELQLFQEALAQVELADQLGFDYVWEVEHHFL' A
#
# COMPACT_ATOMS: atom_id res chain seq x y z
N MET A 1 16.64 11.13 -11.88
CA MET A 1 16.04 9.78 -11.91
C MET A 1 14.83 9.83 -11.00
N LYS A 2 13.69 9.26 -11.42
CA LYS A 2 12.45 9.29 -10.63
C LYS A 2 12.23 7.94 -9.95
N PHE A 3 11.76 7.96 -8.71
CA PHE A 3 11.48 6.76 -7.92
C PHE A 3 10.05 6.81 -7.40
N GLY A 4 9.38 5.68 -7.40
CA GLY A 4 8.00 5.58 -6.90
C GLY A 4 7.75 4.26 -6.20
N LEU A 5 6.65 4.20 -5.48
CA LEU A 5 6.16 3.01 -4.81
C LEU A 5 5.13 2.28 -5.67
N PHE A 6 5.13 0.96 -5.57
CA PHE A 6 4.12 0.10 -6.19
C PHE A 6 3.51 -0.77 -5.09
N TYR A 7 2.18 -0.70 -4.97
CA TYR A 7 1.40 -1.47 -4.02
C TYR A 7 0.54 -2.49 -4.75
N GLU A 8 0.55 -3.69 -4.19
CA GLU A 8 -0.38 -4.77 -4.48
C GLU A 8 -0.78 -5.40 -3.14
N HIS A 9 -1.86 -4.87 -2.57
CA HIS A 9 -2.36 -5.29 -1.27
C HIS A 9 -2.90 -6.72 -1.33
N GLN A 10 -2.32 -7.62 -0.52
CA GLN A 10 -2.75 -9.00 -0.38
C GLN A 10 -2.82 -9.39 1.09
N ILE A 11 -3.92 -10.03 1.50
CA ILE A 11 -4.09 -10.58 2.85
C ILE A 11 -4.34 -12.09 2.74
N PRO A 12 -3.32 -12.94 2.89
CA PRO A 12 -3.51 -14.38 2.87
C PRO A 12 -4.33 -14.83 4.08
N ARG A 13 -5.13 -15.89 3.91
CA ARG A 13 -5.96 -16.46 4.99
C ARG A 13 -5.11 -17.18 6.04
N PRO A 14 -5.56 -17.26 7.31
CA PRO A 14 -6.87 -16.81 7.83
C PRO A 14 -6.88 -15.32 8.22
N TRP A 15 -8.02 -14.66 7.99
CA TRP A 15 -8.24 -13.26 8.36
C TRP A 15 -8.75 -13.11 9.80
N LYS A 16 -8.43 -11.97 10.41
CA LYS A 16 -8.93 -11.52 11.70
C LYS A 16 -9.59 -10.15 11.54
N ASP A 17 -10.44 -9.82 12.50
CA ASP A 17 -11.04 -8.49 12.58
C ASP A 17 -9.94 -7.42 12.67
N GLY A 18 -9.95 -6.49 11.73
CA GLY A 18 -9.00 -5.38 11.67
C GLY A 18 -7.80 -5.57 10.73
N ASP A 19 -7.56 -6.77 10.18
CA ASP A 19 -6.41 -7.01 9.29
C ASP A 19 -6.40 -6.07 8.07
N GLU A 20 -7.57 -5.82 7.47
CA GLU A 20 -7.71 -4.90 6.33
C GLU A 20 -7.43 -3.44 6.72
N LEU A 21 -7.96 -2.99 7.86
CA LEU A 21 -7.70 -1.64 8.35
C LEU A 21 -6.21 -1.44 8.67
N GLN A 22 -5.58 -2.43 9.32
CA GLN A 22 -4.16 -2.40 9.62
C GLN A 22 -3.33 -2.30 8.33
N LEU A 23 -3.65 -3.12 7.32
CA LEU A 23 -2.97 -3.09 6.02
C LEU A 23 -3.01 -1.68 5.41
N PHE A 24 -4.18 -1.05 5.36
CA PHE A 24 -4.31 0.30 4.83
C PHE A 24 -3.58 1.34 5.68
N GLN A 25 -3.61 1.24 7.02
CA GLN A 25 -2.88 2.16 7.89
C GLN A 25 -1.37 2.04 7.71
N GLU A 26 -0.85 0.83 7.56
CA GLU A 26 0.57 0.59 7.29
C GLU A 26 0.99 1.13 5.92
N ALA A 27 0.15 0.93 4.89
CA ALA A 27 0.38 1.48 3.56
C ALA A 27 0.40 3.02 3.58
N LEU A 28 -0.54 3.65 4.28
CA LEU A 28 -0.57 5.12 4.43
C LEU A 28 0.69 5.64 5.13
N ALA A 29 1.14 4.98 6.21
CA ALA A 29 2.37 5.37 6.90
C ALA A 29 3.62 5.27 6.00
N GLN A 30 3.66 4.26 5.12
CA GLN A 30 4.74 4.12 4.14
C GLN A 30 4.66 5.21 3.05
N VAL A 31 3.47 5.57 2.59
CA VAL A 31 3.26 6.67 1.62
C VAL A 31 3.70 8.01 2.22
N GLU A 32 3.33 8.31 3.48
CA GLU A 32 3.79 9.51 4.17
C GLU A 32 5.32 9.57 4.29
N LEU A 33 5.95 8.44 4.62
CA LEU A 33 7.42 8.37 4.67
C LEU A 33 8.04 8.58 3.29
N ALA A 34 7.46 8.02 2.24
CA ALA A 34 7.95 8.16 0.88
C ALA A 34 7.84 9.60 0.37
N ASP A 35 6.76 10.32 0.71
CA ASP A 35 6.63 11.75 0.44
C ASP A 35 7.75 12.55 1.12
N GLN A 36 8.03 12.27 2.40
CA GLN A 36 9.13 12.90 3.14
C GLN A 36 10.52 12.61 2.54
N LEU A 37 10.70 11.43 1.96
CA LEU A 37 11.96 11.01 1.33
C LEU A 37 12.10 11.48 -0.13
N GLY A 38 11.07 12.13 -0.69
CA GLY A 38 11.10 12.70 -2.04
C GLY A 38 10.84 11.70 -3.16
N PHE A 39 10.06 10.65 -2.89
CA PHE A 39 9.53 9.79 -3.96
C PHE A 39 8.51 10.56 -4.81
N ASP A 40 8.49 10.27 -6.11
CA ASP A 40 7.75 11.06 -7.09
C ASP A 40 6.28 10.64 -7.23
N TYR A 41 5.94 9.37 -6.97
CA TYR A 41 4.61 8.82 -7.17
C TYR A 41 4.36 7.51 -6.40
N VAL A 42 3.08 7.19 -6.22
CA VAL A 42 2.59 5.92 -5.69
C VAL A 42 1.64 5.33 -6.72
N TRP A 43 1.80 4.03 -7.01
CA TRP A 43 0.93 3.27 -7.89
C TRP A 43 0.24 2.16 -7.09
N GLU A 44 -1.09 2.20 -7.03
CA GLU A 44 -1.91 1.16 -6.42
C GLU A 44 -2.62 0.38 -7.54
N VAL A 45 -2.60 -0.95 -7.46
CA VAL A 45 -3.33 -1.79 -8.43
C VAL A 45 -4.76 -2.06 -7.98
N GLU A 46 -5.68 -2.09 -8.94
CA GLU A 46 -7.07 -2.48 -8.73
C GLU A 46 -7.40 -3.70 -9.59
N HIS A 47 -7.85 -4.77 -8.95
CA HIS A 47 -8.32 -5.97 -9.64
C HIS A 47 -9.85 -5.94 -9.73
N HIS A 48 -10.37 -5.76 -10.95
CA HIS A 48 -11.82 -5.78 -11.19
C HIS A 48 -12.39 -7.20 -11.25
N PHE A 49 -11.53 -8.22 -11.36
CA PHE A 49 -11.89 -9.65 -11.38
C PHE A 49 -10.74 -10.49 -10.79
N LEU A 50 -11.08 -11.59 -10.10
CA LEU A 50 -10.17 -12.64 -9.62
C LEU A 50 -10.04 -13.77 -10.64
#